data_AF-A0A934VCV1-F1
#
_entry.id   AF-A0A934VCV1-F1
#
_cell.length_a   1.000
_cell.length_b   1.000
_cell.length_c   1.000
_cell.angle_alpha   90.00
_cell.angle_beta   90.00
_cell.angle_gamma   90.00
#
_symmetry.space_group_name_H-M   'P 1'
#
loop_
_entity.id
_entity.type
_entity.pdbx_description
1 polymer ?
#
loop_
_entity_poly.entity_id
_entity_poly.type
_entity_poly.pdbx_seq_one_letter_code
_entity_poly.pdbx_strand_id
1 'polypeptide(L)'
;MNSLLNPANAEPQQYQDPIIVANLMNEQRFSRMMIIAQTMASASLIPEHLLGRKKGQNMDWFTPDEVRANCFLIVNQSFRWGMDPFAVMPETYVVGGKLGYQGKLIAGLVNSMADLEERLSYEFKGTKGQDDFTVIVSGKFRGAKAPVTVEVSVGQAKTDNLMWRKDPEQKLCYTGATKWARRWCPEILLGILIDDDLDHSEMRDATPRADATPPKVITGGRSAKQKEAPPAVEAEAVAADGQQYPPREVMTKAIKVAMKTAKLGQPAAETRCREHGLLKHGQTFQGTNDTELFAIYSKIETLFPAPVDPPIINVFYENHAVHNSPAEATKPWTLYKLRYTLAGEEEPREATTFSSTFGEFLDKLEGGESLLLSVEPGEKGDNIKTMELAPNAGGEA
;
A
#
# COMPACT_ATOMS: atom_id res chain seq x y z
N MET A 1 46.64 -27.08 20.43
CA MET A 1 46.35 -27.61 19.07
C MET A 1 44.91 -28.13 19.08
N ASN A 2 44.06 -27.44 18.31
CA ASN A 2 42.75 -27.80 17.75
C ASN A 2 41.79 -28.67 18.58
N SER A 3 40.79 -28.03 19.19
CA SER A 3 39.44 -28.58 19.31
C SER A 3 38.48 -27.59 18.65
N LEU A 4 38.57 -27.49 17.33
CA LEU A 4 37.60 -26.77 16.50
C LEU A 4 36.52 -27.77 16.07
N LEU A 5 35.29 -27.43 16.45
CA LEU A 5 34.07 -27.61 15.66
C LEU A 5 33.82 -29.03 15.15
N ASN A 6 33.13 -29.83 15.96
CA ASN A 6 32.34 -30.95 15.44
C ASN A 6 30.98 -30.38 14.96
N PRO A 7 30.71 -30.29 13.65
CA PRO A 7 29.46 -29.69 13.13
C PRO A 7 28.24 -30.61 13.31
N ALA A 8 28.40 -31.81 13.88
CA ALA A 8 27.34 -32.80 13.99
C ALA A 8 26.34 -32.58 15.15
N ASN A 9 26.61 -31.64 16.07
CA ASN A 9 25.77 -31.38 17.25
C ASN A 9 25.17 -29.96 17.30
N ALA A 10 25.22 -29.20 16.21
CA ALA A 10 24.44 -27.97 16.13
C ALA A 10 22.98 -28.35 15.86
N GLU A 11 22.14 -28.32 16.90
CA GLU A 11 20.69 -28.34 16.72
C GLU A 11 20.31 -27.31 15.66
N PRO A 12 19.40 -27.61 14.71
CA PRO A 12 18.97 -26.63 13.74
C PRO A 12 18.39 -25.45 14.50
N GLN A 13 19.14 -24.34 14.53
CA GLN A 13 18.65 -23.07 15.03
C GLN A 13 17.37 -22.79 14.23
N GLN A 14 16.22 -22.90 14.89
CA GLN A 14 14.95 -22.54 14.28
C GLN A 14 15.11 -21.13 13.74
N TYR A 15 15.08 -21.01 12.41
CA TYR A 15 15.05 -19.72 11.75
C TYR A 15 13.73 -19.06 12.18
N GLN A 16 13.80 -18.22 13.21
CA GLN A 16 12.69 -17.32 13.50
C GLN A 16 12.76 -16.26 12.42
N ASP A 17 11.82 -16.33 11.47
CA ASP A 17 11.63 -15.27 10.49
C ASP A 17 11.71 -13.92 11.23
N PRO A 18 12.56 -12.98 10.81
CA PRO A 18 12.55 -11.66 11.40
C PRO A 18 11.10 -11.16 11.35
N ILE A 19 10.57 -10.72 12.50
CA ILE A 19 9.15 -10.39 12.76
C ILE A 19 8.47 -9.68 11.58
N ILE A 20 9.23 -8.86 10.87
CA ILE A 20 8.86 -8.05 9.70
C ILE A 20 8.48 -8.92 8.48
N VAL A 21 9.29 -9.91 8.09
CA VAL A 21 9.00 -10.80 6.95
C VAL A 21 7.91 -11.80 7.33
N ALA A 22 7.93 -12.26 8.59
CA ALA A 22 6.92 -13.16 9.15
C ALA A 22 5.49 -12.58 9.07
N ASN A 23 5.34 -11.26 9.16
CA ASN A 23 4.02 -10.60 9.16
C ASN A 23 3.41 -10.49 7.76
N LEU A 24 4.22 -10.21 6.73
CA LEU A 24 3.74 -10.06 5.36
C LEU A 24 3.53 -11.42 4.67
N MET A 25 4.36 -12.42 5.00
CA MET A 25 4.29 -13.76 4.39
C MET A 25 3.31 -14.69 5.09
N ASN A 26 2.81 -14.30 6.27
CA ASN A 26 1.75 -15.02 6.96
C ASN A 26 0.37 -14.49 6.53
N GLU A 27 -0.38 -15.33 5.83
CA GLU A 27 -1.71 -15.00 5.30
C GLU A 27 -2.63 -14.39 6.35
N GLN A 28 -2.75 -15.02 7.54
CA GLN A 28 -3.65 -14.54 8.58
C GLN A 28 -3.27 -13.15 9.11
N ARG A 29 -1.96 -12.88 9.26
CA ARG A 29 -1.48 -11.57 9.72
C ARG A 29 -1.66 -10.52 8.64
N PHE A 30 -1.34 -10.85 7.40
CA PHE A 30 -1.54 -9.97 6.26
C PHE A 30 -3.02 -9.60 6.09
N SER A 31 -3.94 -10.57 6.13
CA SER A 31 -5.38 -10.31 6.07
C SER A 31 -5.88 -9.40 7.19
N ARG A 32 -5.39 -9.60 8.44
CA ARG A 32 -5.74 -8.72 9.56
C ARG A 32 -5.22 -7.29 9.35
N MET A 33 -3.99 -7.14 8.88
CA MET A 33 -3.41 -5.84 8.56
C MET A 33 -4.21 -5.13 7.46
N MET A 34 -4.66 -5.86 6.43
CA MET A 34 -5.53 -5.33 5.39
C MET A 34 -6.89 -4.89 5.93
N ILE A 35 -7.50 -5.64 6.85
CA ILE A 35 -8.75 -5.24 7.52
C ILE A 35 -8.56 -3.96 8.34
N ILE A 36 -7.43 -3.83 9.06
CA ILE A 36 -7.12 -2.61 9.80
C ILE A 36 -6.97 -1.44 8.82
N ALA A 37 -6.24 -1.62 7.71
CA ALA A 37 -6.07 -0.60 6.69
C ALA A 37 -7.41 -0.17 6.04
N GLN A 38 -8.31 -1.11 5.77
CA GLN A 38 -9.67 -0.83 5.30
C GLN A 38 -10.45 0.01 6.32
N THR A 39 -10.36 -0.36 7.60
CA THR A 39 -11.04 0.34 8.68
C THR A 39 -10.51 1.77 8.82
N MET A 40 -9.19 1.95 8.73
CA MET A 40 -8.55 3.26 8.69
C MET A 40 -9.00 4.09 7.48
N ALA A 41 -9.04 3.48 6.28
CA ALA A 41 -9.49 4.14 5.05
C ALA A 41 -10.95 4.61 5.13
N SER A 42 -11.76 3.92 5.94
CA SER A 42 -13.18 4.25 6.14
C SER A 42 -13.42 5.19 7.32
N ALA A 43 -12.39 5.53 8.09
CA ALA A 43 -12.50 6.41 9.25
C ALA A 43 -12.72 7.87 8.82
N SER A 44 -13.61 8.60 9.50
CA SER A 44 -13.88 10.01 9.19
C SER A 44 -12.73 10.96 9.51
N LEU A 45 -11.78 10.52 10.34
CA LEU A 45 -10.62 11.29 10.79
C LEU A 45 -9.33 10.93 10.02
N ILE A 46 -9.47 10.32 8.84
CA ILE A 46 -8.33 10.04 7.99
C ILE A 46 -7.69 11.34 7.47
N PRO A 47 -6.35 11.49 7.55
CA PRO A 47 -5.68 12.67 7.03
C PRO A 47 -5.90 12.91 5.52
N GLU A 48 -6.06 14.18 5.13
CA GLU A 48 -6.35 14.57 3.74
C GLU A 48 -5.32 14.06 2.73
N HIS A 49 -4.04 13.99 3.10
CA HIS A 49 -2.96 13.52 2.21
C HIS A 49 -3.05 12.03 1.88
N LEU A 50 -3.83 11.25 2.64
CA LEU A 50 -4.10 9.85 2.33
C LEU A 50 -5.32 9.69 1.41
N LEU A 51 -6.17 10.72 1.31
CA LEU A 51 -7.38 10.73 0.49
C LEU A 51 -7.15 11.25 -0.93
N GLY A 52 -6.12 12.08 -1.15
CA GLY A 52 -5.85 12.65 -2.45
C GLY A 52 -4.70 13.63 -2.47
N ARG A 53 -4.45 14.20 -3.65
CA ARG A 53 -3.42 15.22 -3.87
C ARG A 53 -4.07 16.59 -4.07
N LYS A 54 -3.61 17.59 -3.34
CA LYS A 54 -4.03 18.99 -3.57
C LYS A 54 -3.48 19.50 -4.89
N LYS A 55 -4.35 19.99 -5.76
CA LYS A 55 -4.03 20.68 -7.02
C LYS A 55 -4.65 22.08 -7.01
N GLY A 56 -3.98 23.00 -6.33
CA GLY A 56 -4.52 24.33 -6.06
C GLY A 56 -5.67 24.26 -5.04
N GLN A 57 -6.85 24.76 -5.42
CA GLN A 57 -8.07 24.67 -4.59
C GLN A 57 -8.84 23.35 -4.77
N ASN A 58 -8.48 22.55 -5.78
CA ASN A 58 -9.15 21.28 -6.06
C ASN A 58 -8.36 20.11 -5.47
N MET A 59 -9.08 19.08 -5.04
CA MET A 59 -8.50 17.79 -4.64
C MET A 59 -8.60 16.79 -5.78
N ASP A 60 -7.45 16.20 -6.13
CA ASP A 60 -7.37 15.02 -6.97
C ASP A 60 -7.47 13.78 -6.07
N TRP A 61 -8.68 13.26 -5.96
CA TRP A 61 -9.01 12.18 -5.03
C TRP A 61 -8.47 10.84 -5.51
N PHE A 62 -7.91 10.07 -4.58
CA PHE A 62 -7.52 8.70 -4.83
C PHE A 62 -8.75 7.78 -4.92
N THR A 63 -8.58 6.68 -5.64
CA THR A 63 -9.53 5.57 -5.61
C THR A 63 -9.56 4.94 -4.23
N PRO A 64 -10.68 4.28 -3.83
CA PRO A 64 -10.73 3.56 -2.55
C PRO A 64 -9.55 2.61 -2.36
N ASP A 65 -9.15 1.91 -3.41
CA ASP A 65 -8.05 0.94 -3.39
C ASP A 65 -6.70 1.62 -3.11
N GLU A 66 -6.45 2.79 -3.71
CA GLU A 66 -5.27 3.60 -3.43
C GLU A 66 -5.28 4.13 -1.99
N VAL A 67 -6.42 4.60 -1.47
CA VAL A 67 -6.52 5.04 -0.07
C VAL A 67 -6.21 3.89 0.88
N ARG A 68 -6.76 2.70 0.64
CA ARG A 68 -6.46 1.51 1.45
C ARG A 68 -5.00 1.10 1.37
N ALA A 69 -4.41 1.12 0.18
CA ALA A 69 -3.00 0.85 -0.01
C ALA A 69 -2.13 1.86 0.75
N ASN A 70 -2.48 3.14 0.72
CA ASN A 70 -1.80 4.19 1.49
C ASN A 70 -1.92 3.97 3.01
N CYS A 71 -3.11 3.61 3.51
CA CYS A 71 -3.29 3.23 4.92
C CYS A 71 -2.48 1.98 5.28
N PHE A 72 -2.39 1.00 4.38
CA PHE A 72 -1.61 -0.22 4.60
C PHE A 72 -0.12 0.07 4.78
N LEU A 73 0.45 1.06 4.09
CA LEU A 73 1.84 1.48 4.31
C LEU A 73 2.07 1.89 5.77
N ILE A 74 1.13 2.63 6.35
CA ILE A 74 1.16 3.07 7.75
C ILE A 74 0.96 1.90 8.68
N VAL A 75 -0.01 1.02 8.41
CA VAL A 75 -0.25 -0.20 9.21
C VAL A 75 1.02 -1.04 9.25
N ASN A 76 1.58 -1.37 8.09
CA ASN A 76 2.79 -2.15 7.99
C ASN A 76 3.94 -1.54 8.79
N GLN A 77 4.16 -0.22 8.67
CA GLN A 77 5.21 0.44 9.43
C GLN A 77 4.94 0.45 10.94
N SER A 78 3.70 0.65 11.36
CA SER A 78 3.29 0.65 12.77
C SER A 78 3.52 -0.71 13.42
N PHE A 79 3.23 -1.80 12.71
CA PHE A 79 3.54 -3.16 13.17
C PHE A 79 5.04 -3.39 13.38
N ARG A 80 5.91 -2.81 12.55
CA ARG A 80 7.37 -2.89 12.72
C ARG A 80 7.84 -2.19 13.98
N TRP A 81 7.19 -1.08 14.33
CA TRP A 81 7.47 -0.33 15.56
C TRP A 81 6.73 -0.85 16.79
N GLY A 82 5.82 -1.82 16.62
CA GLY A 82 4.94 -2.27 17.70
C GLY A 82 3.99 -1.18 18.21
N MET A 83 3.60 -0.24 17.35
CA MET A 83 2.72 0.89 17.69
C MET A 83 1.30 0.71 17.13
N ASP A 84 0.35 1.40 17.76
CA ASP A 84 -1.02 1.51 17.25
C ASP A 84 -1.06 2.29 15.92
N PRO A 85 -1.50 1.69 14.81
CA PRO A 85 -1.56 2.38 13.51
C PRO A 85 -2.50 3.58 13.49
N PHE A 86 -3.53 3.62 14.34
CA PHE A 86 -4.41 4.78 14.45
C PHE A 86 -3.72 5.96 15.13
N ALA A 87 -2.79 5.70 16.05
CA ALA A 87 -1.95 6.72 16.68
C ALA A 87 -0.82 7.21 15.75
N VAL A 88 -0.29 6.34 14.89
CA VAL A 88 0.77 6.69 13.93
C VAL A 88 0.22 7.46 12.72
N MET A 89 -1.01 7.16 12.26
CA MET A 89 -1.63 7.81 11.10
C MET A 89 -1.61 9.35 11.11
N PRO A 90 -2.04 10.06 12.19
CA PRO A 90 -2.02 11.53 12.22
C PRO A 90 -0.59 12.10 12.26
N GLU A 91 0.41 11.26 12.52
CA GLU A 91 1.83 11.62 12.58
C GLU A 91 2.53 11.54 11.22
N THR A 92 1.76 11.31 10.16
CA THR A 92 2.25 11.22 8.78
C THR A 92 1.93 12.47 7.97
N TYR A 93 2.67 12.68 6.89
CA TYR A 93 2.41 13.71 5.89
C TYR A 93 3.02 13.28 4.55
N VAL A 94 2.71 13.98 3.45
CA VAL A 94 3.25 13.67 2.11
C VAL A 94 3.90 14.90 1.49
N VAL A 95 5.13 14.76 1.03
CA VAL A 95 5.85 15.79 0.25
C VAL A 95 6.50 15.11 -0.96
N GLY A 96 6.37 15.72 -2.14
CA GLY A 96 6.95 15.16 -3.37
C GLY A 96 6.46 13.74 -3.70
N GLY A 97 5.26 13.36 -3.25
CA GLY A 97 4.69 12.02 -3.44
C GLY A 97 5.25 10.93 -2.52
N LYS A 98 6.08 11.28 -1.54
CA LYS A 98 6.63 10.33 -0.57
C LYS A 98 5.98 10.52 0.80
N LEU A 99 5.67 9.42 1.47
CA LEU A 99 5.16 9.40 2.83
C LEU A 99 6.30 9.72 3.80
N GLY A 100 6.08 10.71 4.66
CA GLY A 100 6.99 11.11 5.73
C GLY A 100 6.32 11.06 7.10
N TYR A 101 7.13 11.10 8.15
CA TYR A 101 6.71 10.98 9.55
C TYR A 101 7.27 12.11 10.40
N GLN A 102 6.48 12.63 11.33
CA GLN A 102 6.87 13.77 12.16
C GLN A 102 8.05 13.42 13.08
N GLY A 103 8.98 14.35 13.27
CA GLY A 103 10.15 14.14 14.11
C GLY A 103 9.83 13.82 15.59
N LYS A 104 8.67 14.23 16.09
CA LYS A 104 8.22 13.88 17.46
C LYS A 104 7.92 12.39 17.61
N LEU A 105 7.38 11.75 16.57
CA LEU A 105 7.18 10.30 16.54
C LEU A 105 8.54 9.59 16.58
N ILE A 106 9.50 10.07 15.80
CA ILE A 106 10.87 9.53 15.80
C ILE A 106 11.52 9.66 17.17
N ALA A 107 11.42 10.82 17.82
CA ALA A 107 11.94 11.00 19.17
C ALA A 107 11.28 10.02 20.17
N GLY A 108 9.97 9.79 20.04
CA GLY A 108 9.25 8.78 20.82
C GLY A 108 9.77 7.37 20.59
N LEU A 109 9.94 6.99 19.32
CA LEU A 109 10.45 5.68 18.90
C LEU A 109 11.87 5.41 19.40
N VAL A 110 12.77 6.38 19.32
CA VAL A 110 14.13 6.22 19.86
C VAL A 110 14.07 5.96 21.35
N ASN A 111 13.26 6.72 22.09
CA ASN A 111 13.13 6.54 23.54
C ASN A 111 12.49 5.21 23.95
N SER A 112 11.72 4.55 23.07
CA SER A 112 11.08 3.27 23.37
C SER A 112 11.83 2.06 22.80
N MET A 113 12.55 2.21 21.70
CA MET A 113 13.15 1.11 20.94
C MET A 113 14.68 1.11 20.95
N ALA A 114 15.33 2.27 21.05
CA ALA A 114 16.78 2.28 21.21
C ALA A 114 17.07 1.84 22.65
N ASP A 115 17.88 0.79 22.82
CA ASP A 115 18.27 0.24 24.13
C ASP A 115 19.16 1.21 24.92
N LEU A 116 18.56 2.33 25.30
CA LEU A 116 19.19 3.39 26.05
C LEU A 116 19.06 3.11 27.55
N GLU A 117 20.06 3.56 28.30
CA GLU A 117 20.06 3.53 29.76
C GLU A 117 19.01 4.49 30.33
N GLU A 118 18.89 5.66 29.69
CA GLU A 118 17.91 6.72 29.97
C GLU A 118 17.34 7.28 28.64
N ARG A 119 16.34 8.16 28.72
CA ARG A 119 15.83 8.86 27.53
C ARG A 119 16.90 9.77 26.92
N LEU A 120 16.71 10.15 25.65
CA LEU A 120 17.52 11.18 25.01
C LEU A 120 17.54 12.46 25.86
N SER A 121 18.73 13.02 26.06
CA SER A 121 18.95 14.28 26.75
C SER A 121 19.22 15.40 25.75
N TYR A 122 18.75 16.60 26.07
CA TYR A 122 18.80 17.79 25.23
C TYR A 122 19.43 18.94 26.01
N GLU A 123 20.57 19.44 25.52
CA GLU A 123 21.24 20.61 26.08
C GLU A 123 21.30 21.71 25.02
N PHE A 124 21.11 22.97 25.42
CA PHE A 124 21.13 24.11 24.51
C PHE A 124 22.34 25.00 24.75
N LYS A 125 22.92 25.52 23.65
CA LYS A 125 23.97 26.54 23.67
C LYS A 125 23.72 27.60 22.59
N GLY A 126 24.44 28.72 22.67
CA GLY A 126 24.28 29.85 21.76
C GLY A 126 23.12 30.76 22.14
N THR A 127 22.73 31.65 21.23
CA THR A 127 21.74 32.71 21.51
C THR A 127 20.37 32.38 20.95
N LYS A 128 19.34 32.25 21.79
CA LYS A 128 17.97 31.95 21.34
C LYS A 128 17.49 32.94 20.27
N GLY A 129 16.95 32.40 19.18
CA GLY A 129 16.45 33.18 18.04
C GLY A 129 17.52 33.57 17.00
N GLN A 130 18.78 33.21 17.23
CA GLN A 130 19.88 33.40 16.28
C GLN A 130 20.31 32.07 15.66
N ASP A 131 21.04 32.14 14.53
CA ASP A 131 21.48 30.96 13.79
C ASP A 131 22.53 30.11 14.54
N ASP A 132 23.19 30.69 15.55
CA ASP A 132 24.13 29.99 16.44
C ASP A 132 23.43 29.18 17.55
N PHE A 133 22.13 29.35 17.75
CA PHE A 133 21.36 28.56 18.71
C PHE A 133 21.43 27.08 18.35
N THR A 134 21.92 26.26 19.27
CA THR A 134 22.30 24.87 19.00
C THR A 134 21.75 23.95 20.06
N VAL A 135 21.20 22.81 19.63
CA VAL A 135 20.87 21.69 20.52
C VAL A 135 21.98 20.65 20.44
N ILE A 136 22.33 20.09 21.58
CA ILE A 136 23.17 18.92 21.74
C ILE A 136 22.24 17.81 22.19
N VAL A 137 22.02 16.81 21.33
CA VAL A 137 21.23 15.63 21.65
C VAL A 137 22.17 14.51 22.02
N SER A 138 21.98 13.93 23.20
CA SER A 138 22.80 12.85 23.73
C SER A 138 21.97 11.62 24.09
N GLY A 139 22.52 10.44 23.84
CA GLY A 139 21.92 9.16 24.22
C GLY A 139 23.00 8.20 24.66
N LYS A 140 22.78 7.53 25.81
CA LYS A 140 23.69 6.53 26.35
C LYS A 140 23.05 5.16 26.20
N PHE A 141 23.63 4.30 25.35
CA PHE A 141 23.21 2.90 25.25
C PHE A 141 23.49 2.16 26.55
N ARG A 142 22.62 1.21 26.89
CA ARG A 142 22.78 0.38 28.09
C ARG A 142 24.13 -0.34 28.07
N GLY A 143 24.92 -0.15 29.12
CA GLY A 143 26.26 -0.73 29.24
C GLY A 143 27.36 -0.01 28.45
N ALA A 144 27.04 1.05 27.70
CA ALA A 144 28.06 1.88 27.06
C ALA A 144 28.81 2.73 28.10
N LYS A 145 30.11 2.96 27.85
CA LYS A 145 30.98 3.74 28.75
C LYS A 145 30.63 5.23 28.78
N ALA A 146 30.16 5.77 27.65
CA ALA A 146 29.87 7.19 27.48
C ALA A 146 28.67 7.39 26.54
N PRO A 147 27.92 8.49 26.68
CA PRO A 147 26.87 8.85 25.73
C PRO A 147 27.46 9.22 24.36
N VAL A 148 26.67 9.01 23.32
CA VAL A 148 26.95 9.52 21.96
C VAL A 148 26.08 10.74 21.69
N THR A 149 26.65 11.73 21.00
CA THR A 149 26.06 13.07 20.89
C THR A 149 26.05 13.59 19.46
N VAL A 150 25.00 14.31 19.07
CA VAL A 150 24.96 15.13 17.86
C VAL A 150 24.67 16.58 18.22
N GLU A 151 25.33 17.50 17.55
CA GLU A 151 25.06 18.94 17.65
C GLU A 151 24.35 19.42 16.38
N VAL A 152 23.31 20.23 16.56
CA VAL A 152 22.55 20.80 15.45
C VAL A 152 22.22 22.24 15.77
N SER A 153 22.70 23.17 14.95
CA SER A 153 22.35 24.59 15.07
C SER A 153 21.16 24.96 14.19
N VAL A 154 20.46 26.04 14.57
CA VAL A 154 19.40 26.63 13.76
C VAL A 154 19.91 26.96 12.36
N GLY A 155 21.08 27.59 12.22
CA GLY A 155 21.66 27.91 10.92
C GLY A 155 21.93 26.69 10.02
N GLN A 156 22.14 25.50 10.60
CA GLN A 156 22.35 24.25 9.86
C GLN A 156 21.06 23.48 9.53
N ALA A 157 19.97 23.76 10.25
CA ALA A 157 18.76 22.95 10.23
C ALA A 157 17.51 23.69 9.75
N LYS A 158 17.53 25.03 9.80
CA LYS A 158 16.39 25.86 9.49
C LYS A 158 15.96 25.68 8.03
N THR A 159 14.67 25.42 7.85
CA THR A 159 14.01 25.33 6.55
C THR A 159 12.79 26.27 6.50
N ASP A 160 12.00 26.20 5.44
CA ASP A 160 10.77 26.99 5.29
C ASP A 160 9.58 26.45 6.11
N ASN A 161 9.79 25.37 6.87
CA ASN A 161 8.78 24.79 7.76
C ASN A 161 8.29 25.82 8.80
N LEU A 162 6.97 25.98 8.91
CA LEU A 162 6.31 26.94 9.81
C LEU A 162 6.70 26.76 11.30
N MET A 163 7.06 25.54 11.71
CA MET A 163 7.48 25.25 13.08
C MET A 163 8.72 26.05 13.48
N TRP A 164 9.65 26.32 12.55
CA TRP A 164 10.81 27.19 12.80
C TRP A 164 10.43 28.63 13.16
N ARG A 165 9.21 29.06 12.81
CA ARG A 165 8.68 30.39 13.17
C ARG A 165 7.89 30.36 14.48
N LYS A 166 7.15 29.27 14.75
CA LYS A 166 6.30 29.14 15.94
C LYS A 166 7.08 28.70 17.18
N ASP A 167 7.78 27.58 17.07
CA ASP A 167 8.58 26.99 18.15
C ASP A 167 9.89 26.40 17.59
N PRO A 168 10.91 27.26 17.35
CA PRO A 168 12.19 26.81 16.83
C PRO A 168 12.96 25.91 17.80
N GLU A 169 12.71 26.01 19.11
CA GLU A 169 13.41 25.20 20.12
C GLU A 169 12.94 23.76 20.06
N GLN A 170 11.62 23.56 20.08
CA GLN A 170 11.01 22.23 19.94
C GLN A 170 11.36 21.61 18.58
N LYS A 171 11.32 22.41 17.51
CA LYS A 171 11.72 21.94 16.18
C LYS A 171 13.16 21.45 16.16
N LEU A 172 14.08 22.20 16.79
CA LEU A 172 15.48 21.84 16.88
C LEU A 172 15.68 20.52 17.64
N CYS A 173 14.94 20.27 18.72
CA CYS A 173 14.94 18.97 19.41
C CYS A 173 14.54 17.80 18.49
N TYR A 174 13.49 17.96 17.68
CA TYR A 174 13.03 16.91 16.76
C TYR A 174 14.03 16.65 15.63
N THR A 175 14.61 17.70 15.06
CA THR A 175 15.68 17.57 14.07
C THR A 175 16.90 16.88 14.67
N GLY A 176 17.30 17.27 15.88
CA GLY A 176 18.42 16.69 16.62
C GLY A 176 18.21 15.21 16.92
N ALA A 177 17.03 14.85 17.46
CA ALA A 177 16.67 13.46 17.74
C ALA A 177 16.69 12.61 16.47
N THR A 178 16.20 13.13 15.35
CA THR A 178 16.22 12.35 14.10
C THR A 178 17.62 12.21 13.53
N LYS A 179 18.44 13.27 13.54
CA LYS A 179 19.86 13.18 13.13
C LYS A 179 20.64 12.20 14.01
N TRP A 180 20.33 12.17 15.30
CA TRP A 180 20.89 11.19 16.24
C TRP A 180 20.46 9.77 15.84
N ALA A 181 19.15 9.54 15.69
CA ALA A 181 18.59 8.25 15.32
C ALA A 181 19.18 7.71 14.00
N ARG A 182 19.34 8.55 12.98
CA ARG A 182 19.96 8.15 11.71
C ARG A 182 21.36 7.63 11.85
N ARG A 183 22.12 8.21 12.77
CA ARG A 183 23.53 7.90 12.91
C ARG A 183 23.75 6.63 13.73
N TRP A 184 22.94 6.40 14.77
CA TRP A 184 23.18 5.31 15.71
C TRP A 184 22.08 4.24 15.78
N CYS A 185 20.86 4.55 15.36
CA CYS A 185 19.75 3.59 15.26
C CYS A 185 19.06 3.65 13.88
N PRO A 186 19.80 3.54 12.76
CA PRO A 186 19.21 3.63 11.42
C PRO A 186 18.15 2.54 11.15
N GLU A 187 18.19 1.41 11.85
CA GLU A 187 17.23 0.32 11.79
C GLU A 187 15.84 0.67 12.35
N ILE A 188 15.73 1.73 13.17
CA ILE A 188 14.43 2.24 13.61
C ILE A 188 13.77 3.05 12.48
N LEU A 189 14.59 3.74 11.67
CA LEU A 189 14.14 4.65 10.62
C LEU A 189 13.99 3.98 9.26
N LEU A 190 14.92 3.10 8.85
CA LEU A 190 14.85 2.31 7.61
C LEU A 190 14.51 3.13 6.35
N GLY A 191 15.10 4.32 6.22
CA GLY A 191 14.88 5.20 5.07
C GLY A 191 13.57 6.01 5.13
N ILE A 192 12.89 6.03 6.27
CA ILE A 192 11.76 6.93 6.53
C ILE A 192 12.22 8.38 6.38
N LEU A 193 11.43 9.10 5.58
CA LEU A 193 11.60 10.52 5.35
C LEU A 193 10.96 11.29 6.50
N ILE A 194 11.68 12.28 6.99
CA ILE A 194 11.14 13.26 7.94
C ILE A 194 10.97 14.62 7.29
N ASP A 195 10.32 15.51 8.03
CA ASP A 195 9.93 16.83 7.57
C ASP A 195 11.14 17.65 7.12
N ASP A 196 12.30 17.43 7.76
CA ASP A 196 13.56 18.07 7.40
C ASP A 196 14.29 17.47 6.19
N ASP A 197 13.97 16.25 5.73
CA ASP A 197 14.64 15.65 4.56
C ASP A 197 14.09 16.15 3.23
N LEU A 198 12.84 16.61 3.27
CA LEU A 198 12.01 16.72 2.10
C LEU A 198 12.15 18.09 1.42
N ASP A 199 12.61 19.10 2.16
CA ASP A 199 12.92 20.44 1.65
C ASP A 199 14.20 20.47 0.77
N HIS A 200 15.01 19.41 0.78
CA HIS A 200 16.17 19.24 -0.11
C HIS A 200 15.92 18.31 -1.30
N SER A 201 14.70 17.78 -1.44
CA SER A 201 14.34 16.80 -2.46
C SER A 201 13.76 17.42 -3.74
N GLU A 202 14.39 18.48 -4.26
CA GLU A 202 14.22 18.77 -5.69
C GLU A 202 14.81 17.58 -6.47
N MET A 203 13.93 16.74 -7.02
CA MET A 203 14.33 15.65 -7.90
C MET A 203 15.14 16.23 -9.05
N ARG A 204 16.46 16.03 -9.00
CA ARG A 204 17.29 16.20 -10.18
C ARG A 204 16.95 15.05 -11.11
N ASP A 205 16.36 15.38 -12.25
CA ASP A 205 16.25 14.47 -13.38
C ASP A 205 17.66 13.99 -13.74
N ALA A 206 17.98 12.76 -13.32
CA ALA A 206 19.27 12.12 -13.54
C ALA A 206 19.31 11.36 -14.87
N THR A 207 18.34 11.59 -15.76
CA THR A 207 18.41 11.06 -17.13
C THR A 207 19.57 11.74 -17.85
N PRO A 208 20.63 11.02 -18.27
CA PRO A 208 21.68 11.63 -19.06
C PRO A 208 21.07 12.11 -20.37
N ARG A 209 20.93 13.43 -20.56
CA ARG A 209 20.62 13.98 -21.88
C ARG A 209 21.81 13.67 -22.78
N ALA A 210 21.54 12.93 -23.86
CA ALA A 210 22.56 12.49 -24.82
C ALA A 210 23.26 13.64 -25.58
N ASP A 211 22.80 14.88 -25.43
CA ASP A 211 23.42 16.05 -26.07
C ASP A 211 23.65 17.16 -25.04
N ALA A 212 24.85 17.22 -24.47
CA ALA A 212 25.33 18.35 -23.69
C ALA A 212 26.62 18.90 -24.31
N THR A 213 26.48 19.88 -25.20
CA THR A 213 27.57 20.79 -25.58
C THR A 213 27.96 21.64 -24.34
N PRO A 214 29.25 22.00 -24.14
CA PRO A 214 29.70 22.66 -22.91
C PRO A 214 29.08 24.06 -22.69
N PRO A 215 29.00 24.54 -21.44
CA PRO A 215 28.12 25.64 -21.07
C PRO A 215 28.66 27.00 -21.50
N LYS A 216 27.80 27.82 -22.13
CA LYS A 216 28.01 29.27 -22.26
C LYS A 216 27.53 29.96 -20.98
N VAL A 217 28.47 30.63 -20.32
CA VAL A 217 28.21 31.57 -19.23
C VAL A 217 27.30 32.69 -19.72
N ILE A 218 26.11 32.84 -19.14
CA ILE A 218 25.34 34.10 -19.16
C ILE A 218 24.75 34.34 -17.77
N THR A 219 25.04 35.55 -17.30
CA THR A 219 24.67 36.24 -16.08
C THR A 219 23.17 36.55 -15.96
N GLY A 220 22.65 36.47 -14.73
CA GLY A 220 21.58 37.34 -14.19
C GLY A 220 20.19 37.24 -14.83
N GLY A 221 19.23 36.66 -14.11
CA GLY A 221 17.82 36.76 -14.48
C GLY A 221 16.87 36.05 -13.49
N ARG A 222 16.24 36.84 -12.63
CA ARG A 222 15.08 36.60 -11.74
C ARG A 222 14.42 35.20 -11.82
N SER A 223 14.46 34.48 -10.70
CA SER A 223 13.64 33.30 -10.44
C SER A 223 12.15 33.68 -10.33
N ALA A 224 11.32 33.01 -11.12
CA ALA A 224 9.86 33.12 -11.07
C ALA A 224 9.36 32.31 -9.87
N LYS A 225 8.77 33.01 -8.89
CA LYS A 225 8.08 32.43 -7.74
C LYS A 225 7.00 31.45 -8.20
N GLN A 226 7.15 30.17 -7.87
CA GLN A 226 6.05 29.23 -7.83
C GLN A 226 5.54 29.14 -6.38
N LYS A 227 4.24 29.38 -6.20
CA LYS A 227 3.59 29.53 -4.88
C LYS A 227 3.49 28.19 -4.15
N GLU A 228 3.70 28.32 -2.84
CA GLU A 228 3.75 27.34 -1.76
C GLU A 228 2.53 26.40 -1.69
N ALA A 229 2.80 25.15 -1.30
CA ALA A 229 1.82 24.29 -0.63
C ALA A 229 1.73 24.69 0.85
N PRO A 230 0.55 24.70 1.48
CA PRO A 230 0.41 25.04 2.89
C PRO A 230 1.10 23.98 3.78
N PRO A 231 1.71 24.39 4.91
CA PRO A 231 2.42 23.49 5.81
C PRO A 231 1.44 22.55 6.54
N ALA A 232 1.92 21.35 6.86
CA ALA A 232 1.25 20.40 7.74
C ALA A 232 0.97 21.08 9.08
N VAL A 233 -0.30 21.37 9.33
CA VAL A 233 -0.79 21.85 10.62
C VAL A 233 -0.98 20.63 11.49
N GLU A 234 -0.48 20.71 12.73
CA GLU A 234 -0.81 19.79 13.81
C GLU A 234 -2.32 19.54 13.83
N ALA A 235 -2.72 18.28 13.99
CA ALA A 235 -4.10 17.89 14.21
C ALA A 235 -4.59 18.43 15.57
N GLU A 236 -4.87 19.73 15.64
CA GLU A 236 -5.93 20.21 16.51
C GLU A 236 -7.25 19.71 15.92
N ALA A 237 -7.99 18.94 16.73
CA ALA A 237 -9.35 18.55 16.44
C ALA A 237 -10.23 19.81 16.39
N VAL A 238 -10.27 20.46 15.23
CA VAL A 238 -11.26 21.49 14.92
C VAL A 238 -12.42 20.79 14.24
N ALA A 239 -13.52 20.64 14.98
CA ALA A 239 -14.81 20.30 14.41
C ALA A 239 -15.13 21.31 13.31
N ALA A 240 -15.03 20.88 12.05
CA ALA A 240 -15.47 21.65 10.89
C ALA A 240 -16.85 21.13 10.48
N ASP A 241 -17.86 21.96 10.73
CA ASP A 241 -19.14 21.84 10.05
C ASP A 241 -18.93 22.20 8.57
N GLY A 242 -19.41 21.36 7.65
CA GLY A 242 -19.75 21.82 6.29
C GLY A 242 -19.14 21.17 5.04
N GLN A 243 -18.62 19.93 5.04
CA GLN A 243 -18.85 18.93 3.96
C GLN A 243 -18.19 17.60 4.33
N GLN A 244 -19.02 16.63 4.74
CA GLN A 244 -18.58 15.38 5.38
C GLN A 244 -18.29 14.24 4.38
N TYR A 245 -18.28 14.51 3.07
CA TYR A 245 -18.10 13.51 2.01
C TYR A 245 -17.53 14.11 0.71
N PRO A 246 -16.93 13.29 -0.18
CA PRO A 246 -16.35 13.75 -1.44
C PRO A 246 -17.38 14.46 -2.35
N PRO A 247 -16.96 15.35 -3.26
CA PRO A 247 -17.87 15.98 -4.21
C PRO A 247 -18.65 14.97 -5.05
N ARG A 248 -19.91 15.31 -5.40
CA ARG A 248 -20.83 14.44 -6.16
C ARG A 248 -20.22 13.85 -7.44
N GLU A 249 -19.45 14.65 -8.18
CA GLU A 249 -18.80 14.21 -9.43
C GLU A 249 -17.82 13.06 -9.19
N VAL A 250 -17.09 13.10 -8.08
CA VAL A 250 -16.11 12.09 -7.67
C VAL A 250 -16.82 10.80 -7.32
N MET A 251 -17.85 10.88 -6.46
CA MET A 251 -18.64 9.71 -6.07
C MET A 251 -19.30 9.05 -7.29
N THR A 252 -19.87 9.87 -8.18
CA THR A 252 -20.51 9.38 -9.42
C THR A 252 -19.50 8.71 -10.35
N LYS A 253 -18.30 9.29 -10.50
CA LYS A 253 -17.23 8.71 -11.34
C LYS A 253 -16.74 7.39 -10.76
N ALA A 254 -16.51 7.32 -9.45
CA ALA A 254 -16.08 6.11 -8.77
C ALA A 254 -17.10 4.98 -8.88
N ILE A 255 -18.40 5.27 -8.67
CA ILE A 255 -19.48 4.29 -8.85
C ILE A 255 -19.51 3.79 -10.31
N LYS A 256 -19.40 4.68 -11.30
CA LYS A 256 -19.33 4.28 -12.72
C LYS A 256 -18.12 3.39 -13.03
N VAL A 257 -16.96 3.72 -12.49
CA VAL A 257 -15.74 2.92 -12.67
C VAL A 257 -15.93 1.54 -12.05
N ALA A 258 -16.41 1.46 -10.80
CA ALA A 258 -16.62 0.21 -10.10
C ALA A 258 -17.66 -0.68 -10.80
N MET A 259 -18.77 -0.12 -11.27
CA MET A 259 -19.75 -0.86 -12.07
C MET A 259 -19.14 -1.43 -13.36
N LYS A 260 -18.30 -0.62 -14.04
CA LYS A 260 -17.60 -1.07 -15.25
C LYS A 260 -16.61 -2.20 -14.94
N THR A 261 -15.85 -2.09 -13.86
CA THR A 261 -14.91 -3.12 -13.40
C THR A 261 -15.65 -4.41 -13.04
N ALA A 262 -16.78 -4.31 -12.33
CA ALA A 262 -17.64 -5.44 -11.96
C ALA A 262 -18.48 -5.99 -13.14
N LYS A 263 -18.31 -5.47 -14.37
CA LYS A 263 -19.07 -5.84 -15.58
C LYS A 263 -20.60 -5.76 -15.38
N LEU A 264 -21.06 -4.85 -14.51
CA LEU A 264 -22.48 -4.66 -14.20
C LEU A 264 -23.08 -3.51 -15.00
N GLY A 265 -24.22 -3.76 -15.65
CA GLY A 265 -25.02 -2.71 -16.28
C GLY A 265 -25.69 -1.79 -15.25
N GLN A 266 -25.99 -0.55 -15.64
CA GLN A 266 -26.62 0.44 -14.76
C GLN A 266 -27.95 -0.02 -14.12
N PRO A 267 -28.88 -0.70 -14.83
CA PRO A 267 -30.11 -1.21 -14.21
C PRO A 267 -29.85 -2.29 -13.14
N ALA A 268 -28.85 -3.15 -13.36
CA ALA A 268 -28.47 -4.19 -12.40
C ALA A 268 -27.80 -3.58 -11.16
N ALA A 269 -26.95 -2.57 -11.35
CA ALA A 269 -26.30 -1.85 -10.25
C ALA A 269 -27.31 -1.12 -9.36
N GLU A 270 -28.31 -0.45 -9.95
CA GLU A 270 -29.37 0.21 -9.19
C GLU A 270 -30.25 -0.81 -8.44
N THR A 271 -30.51 -1.98 -9.03
CA THR A 271 -31.26 -3.05 -8.36
C THR A 271 -30.48 -3.58 -7.15
N ARG A 272 -29.18 -3.81 -7.29
CA ARG A 272 -28.31 -4.25 -6.19
C ARG A 272 -28.23 -3.21 -5.08
N CYS A 273 -28.14 -1.92 -5.41
CA CYS A 273 -28.21 -0.87 -4.40
C CYS A 273 -29.57 -0.83 -3.66
N ARG A 274 -30.67 -1.19 -4.32
CA ARG A 274 -32.00 -1.32 -3.67
C ARG A 274 -32.06 -2.51 -2.73
N GLU A 275 -31.51 -3.67 -3.11
CA GLU A 275 -31.43 -4.86 -2.25
C GLU A 275 -30.65 -4.58 -0.96
N HIS A 276 -29.63 -3.72 -1.03
CA HIS A 276 -28.85 -3.27 0.12
C HIS A 276 -29.47 -2.09 0.89
N GLY A 277 -30.68 -1.65 0.52
CA GLY A 277 -31.40 -0.56 1.19
C GLY A 277 -30.80 0.84 0.97
N LEU A 278 -29.96 1.02 -0.05
CA LEU A 278 -29.26 2.27 -0.35
C LEU A 278 -29.97 3.11 -1.42
N LEU A 279 -30.93 2.53 -2.15
CA LEU A 279 -31.81 3.23 -3.08
C LEU A 279 -33.28 2.88 -2.80
N LYS A 280 -34.17 3.87 -2.96
CA LYS A 280 -35.62 3.65 -2.90
C LYS A 280 -36.14 3.01 -4.19
N HIS A 281 -37.36 2.46 -4.13
CA HIS A 281 -38.02 1.89 -5.30
C HIS A 281 -38.19 2.95 -6.40
N GLY A 282 -37.70 2.66 -7.61
CA GLY A 282 -37.71 3.59 -8.75
C GLY A 282 -36.69 4.74 -8.69
N GLN A 283 -35.89 4.85 -7.64
CA GLN A 283 -34.81 5.85 -7.54
C GLN A 283 -33.60 5.42 -8.37
N THR A 284 -32.98 6.38 -9.07
CA THR A 284 -31.77 6.20 -9.90
C THR A 284 -30.57 6.92 -9.26
N PHE A 285 -29.34 6.63 -9.71
CA PHE A 285 -28.14 7.33 -9.23
C PHE A 285 -28.15 8.84 -9.51
N GLN A 286 -28.92 9.31 -10.49
CA GLN A 286 -29.07 10.74 -10.77
C GLN A 286 -30.06 11.40 -9.79
N GLY A 287 -31.01 10.64 -9.25
CA GLY A 287 -32.01 11.10 -8.30
C GLY A 287 -31.61 11.05 -6.82
N THR A 288 -30.36 10.71 -6.50
CA THR A 288 -29.86 10.70 -5.12
C THR A 288 -29.37 12.07 -4.67
N ASN A 289 -29.55 12.38 -3.38
CA ASN A 289 -28.82 13.46 -2.73
C ASN A 289 -27.37 13.04 -2.42
N ASP A 290 -26.52 13.97 -2.02
CA ASP A 290 -25.09 13.69 -1.86
C ASP A 290 -24.80 12.74 -0.67
N THR A 291 -25.63 12.76 0.38
CA THR A 291 -25.55 11.83 1.51
C THR A 291 -25.90 10.39 1.09
N GLU A 292 -26.95 10.22 0.30
CA GLU A 292 -27.35 8.92 -0.28
C GLU A 292 -26.27 8.41 -1.24
N LEU A 293 -25.69 9.31 -2.05
CA LEU A 293 -24.61 8.96 -2.97
C LEU A 293 -23.34 8.55 -2.23
N PHE A 294 -23.04 9.19 -1.10
CA PHE A 294 -21.93 8.81 -0.23
C PHE A 294 -22.14 7.44 0.44
N ALA A 295 -23.37 7.12 0.84
CA ALA A 295 -23.70 5.80 1.37
C ALA A 295 -23.50 4.67 0.34
N ILE A 296 -23.74 4.95 -0.94
CA ILE A 296 -23.43 4.03 -2.04
C ILE A 296 -21.92 3.98 -2.28
N TYR A 297 -21.26 5.14 -2.32
CA TYR A 297 -19.82 5.26 -2.53
C TYR A 297 -19.00 4.50 -1.49
N SER A 298 -19.33 4.63 -0.20
CA SER A 298 -18.65 3.96 0.91
C SER A 298 -18.78 2.43 0.90
N LYS A 299 -19.74 1.88 0.14
CA LYS A 299 -20.00 0.43 0.01
C LYS A 299 -19.70 -0.11 -1.38
N ILE A 300 -18.97 0.63 -2.21
CA ILE A 300 -18.67 0.27 -3.61
C ILE A 300 -18.13 -1.15 -3.74
N GLU A 301 -17.25 -1.60 -2.85
CA GLU A 301 -16.63 -2.93 -2.96
C GLU A 301 -17.61 -4.07 -2.66
N THR A 302 -18.53 -3.86 -1.70
CA THR A 302 -19.58 -4.84 -1.40
C THR A 302 -20.64 -4.86 -2.52
N LEU A 303 -20.94 -3.70 -3.09
CA LEU A 303 -21.96 -3.54 -4.13
C LEU A 303 -21.45 -3.93 -5.51
N PHE A 304 -20.17 -3.73 -5.80
CA PHE A 304 -19.56 -3.93 -7.11
C PHE A 304 -18.17 -4.59 -6.95
N PRO A 305 -18.11 -5.81 -6.38
CA PRO A 305 -16.85 -6.52 -6.25
C PRO A 305 -16.24 -6.72 -7.63
N ALA A 306 -14.94 -6.47 -7.75
CA ALA A 306 -14.20 -6.83 -8.94
C ALA A 306 -14.34 -8.35 -9.18
N PRO A 307 -14.39 -8.80 -10.44
CA PRO A 307 -14.33 -10.23 -10.73
C PRO A 307 -13.03 -10.75 -10.11
N VAL A 308 -13.13 -11.65 -9.13
CA VAL A 308 -11.98 -12.37 -8.62
C VAL A 308 -11.65 -13.40 -9.70
N ASP A 309 -10.44 -13.32 -10.27
CA ASP A 309 -10.00 -14.35 -11.21
C ASP A 309 -10.07 -15.71 -10.49
N PRO A 310 -10.65 -16.74 -11.12
CA PRO A 310 -10.81 -18.02 -10.45
C PRO A 310 -9.42 -18.57 -10.08
N PRO A 311 -9.28 -19.18 -8.89
CA PRO A 311 -7.99 -19.69 -8.44
C PRO A 311 -7.44 -20.70 -9.44
N ILE A 312 -6.12 -20.61 -9.69
CA ILE A 312 -5.42 -21.62 -10.47
C ILE A 312 -5.20 -22.82 -9.54
N ILE A 313 -5.83 -23.95 -9.89
CA ILE A 313 -5.75 -25.22 -9.17
C ILE A 313 -4.87 -26.19 -9.93
N ASN A 314 -4.11 -27.01 -9.19
CA ASN A 314 -3.36 -28.12 -9.78
C ASN A 314 -4.27 -29.35 -9.84
N VAL A 315 -4.44 -29.92 -11.02
CA VAL A 315 -5.37 -31.02 -11.30
C VAL A 315 -4.69 -32.11 -12.11
N PHE A 316 -5.12 -33.36 -11.91
CA PHE A 316 -4.72 -34.48 -12.73
C PHE A 316 -5.69 -34.63 -13.90
N TYR A 317 -5.18 -34.54 -15.12
CA TYR A 317 -5.92 -34.76 -16.35
C TYR A 317 -6.27 -36.25 -16.50
N GLU A 318 -7.55 -36.58 -16.68
CA GLU A 318 -7.98 -37.96 -16.94
C GLU A 318 -8.22 -38.19 -18.45
N ASN A 319 -9.17 -37.45 -19.01
CA ASN A 319 -9.52 -37.48 -20.43
C ASN A 319 -10.37 -36.25 -20.80
N HIS A 320 -10.68 -36.13 -22.09
CA HIS A 320 -11.67 -35.17 -22.56
C HIS A 320 -12.60 -35.81 -23.61
N ALA A 321 -13.81 -35.27 -23.73
CA ALA A 321 -14.79 -35.63 -24.75
C ALA A 321 -15.09 -34.44 -25.66
N VAL A 322 -15.27 -34.71 -26.95
CA VAL A 322 -15.56 -33.69 -27.97
C VAL A 322 -17.00 -33.83 -28.44
N HIS A 323 -17.80 -32.77 -28.27
CA HIS A 323 -19.19 -32.71 -28.69
C HIS A 323 -19.36 -31.65 -29.78
N ASN A 324 -19.86 -32.06 -30.94
CA ASN A 324 -20.14 -31.16 -32.05
C ASN A 324 -21.63 -30.81 -32.11
N SER A 325 -21.93 -29.61 -32.59
CA SER A 325 -23.29 -29.19 -32.91
C SER A 325 -23.96 -30.13 -33.93
N PRO A 326 -25.29 -30.31 -33.86
CA PRO A 326 -26.04 -31.01 -34.91
C PRO A 326 -25.78 -30.43 -36.30
N ALA A 327 -25.81 -31.29 -37.34
CA ALA A 327 -25.48 -30.90 -38.72
C ALA A 327 -26.36 -29.77 -39.29
N GLU A 328 -27.55 -29.57 -38.71
CA GLU A 328 -28.54 -28.57 -39.12
C GLU A 328 -28.46 -27.25 -38.33
N ALA A 329 -27.45 -27.10 -37.46
CA ALA A 329 -27.31 -25.91 -36.62
C ALA A 329 -26.92 -24.67 -37.44
N THR A 330 -27.60 -23.54 -37.21
CA THR A 330 -27.36 -22.27 -37.89
C THR A 330 -25.97 -21.69 -37.61
N LYS A 331 -25.35 -22.09 -36.50
CA LYS A 331 -23.96 -21.78 -36.14
C LYS A 331 -23.31 -23.06 -35.61
N PRO A 332 -22.37 -23.67 -36.34
CA PRO A 332 -21.69 -24.86 -35.87
C PRO A 332 -20.81 -24.51 -34.66
N TRP A 333 -20.74 -25.42 -33.68
CA TRP A 333 -19.92 -25.27 -32.48
C TRP A 333 -19.31 -26.61 -32.08
N THR A 334 -18.14 -26.54 -31.44
CA THR A 334 -17.44 -27.69 -30.88
C THR A 334 -17.20 -27.42 -29.39
N LEU A 335 -17.65 -28.33 -28.55
CA LEU A 335 -17.54 -28.27 -27.10
C LEU A 335 -16.56 -29.36 -26.64
N TYR A 336 -15.51 -28.94 -25.95
CA TYR A 336 -14.58 -29.84 -25.28
C TYR A 336 -14.98 -29.95 -23.81
N LYS A 337 -15.20 -31.17 -23.35
CA LYS A 337 -15.52 -31.50 -21.96
C LYS A 337 -14.32 -32.20 -21.33
N LEU A 338 -13.61 -31.49 -20.48
CA LEU A 338 -12.46 -31.98 -19.73
C LEU A 338 -12.92 -32.69 -18.45
N ARG A 339 -12.37 -33.87 -18.17
CA ARG A 339 -12.50 -34.58 -16.91
C ARG A 339 -11.16 -34.59 -16.18
N TYR A 340 -11.19 -34.17 -14.91
CA TYR A 340 -9.98 -34.01 -14.09
C TYR A 340 -10.25 -34.34 -12.62
N THR A 341 -9.19 -34.67 -11.90
CA THR A 341 -9.25 -34.98 -10.46
C THR A 341 -8.36 -34.03 -9.67
N LEU A 342 -8.90 -33.46 -8.59
CA LEU A 342 -8.14 -32.56 -7.71
C LEU A 342 -7.16 -33.35 -6.85
N ALA A 343 -5.99 -32.78 -6.60
CA ALA A 343 -5.00 -33.40 -5.72
C ALA A 343 -5.57 -33.60 -4.30
N GLY A 344 -5.83 -34.86 -3.93
CA GLY A 344 -6.40 -35.25 -2.63
C GLY A 344 -7.91 -35.55 -2.62
N GLU A 345 -8.60 -35.42 -3.76
CA GLU A 345 -10.01 -35.86 -3.91
C GLU A 345 -10.07 -37.14 -4.78
N GLU A 346 -10.96 -38.08 -4.45
CA GLU A 346 -11.15 -39.31 -5.23
C GLU A 346 -12.23 -39.17 -6.33
N GLU A 347 -13.07 -38.13 -6.26
CA GLU A 347 -14.16 -37.93 -7.23
C GLU A 347 -13.72 -37.03 -8.40
N PRO A 348 -13.86 -37.49 -9.66
CA PRO A 348 -13.51 -36.70 -10.83
C PRO A 348 -14.55 -35.60 -11.07
N ARG A 349 -14.04 -34.41 -11.42
CA ARG A 349 -14.83 -33.24 -11.80
C ARG A 349 -14.77 -33.01 -13.30
N GLU A 350 -15.71 -32.20 -13.80
CA GLU A 350 -15.84 -31.90 -15.22
C GLU A 350 -15.88 -30.38 -15.44
N ALA A 351 -15.13 -29.91 -16.44
CA ALA A 351 -15.19 -28.53 -16.92
C ALA A 351 -15.25 -28.47 -18.44
N THR A 352 -15.74 -27.38 -18.99
CA THR A 352 -16.03 -27.27 -20.42
C THR A 352 -15.36 -26.05 -21.07
N THR A 353 -15.06 -26.15 -22.36
CA THR A 353 -14.59 -25.02 -23.16
C THR A 353 -15.02 -25.13 -24.63
N PHE A 354 -15.23 -23.98 -25.25
CA PHE A 354 -15.47 -23.84 -26.70
C PHE A 354 -14.24 -23.30 -27.45
N SER A 355 -13.12 -23.09 -26.75
CA SER A 355 -11.89 -22.56 -27.34
C SER A 355 -11.20 -23.65 -28.18
N SER A 356 -10.96 -23.36 -29.46
CA SER A 356 -10.19 -24.24 -30.34
C SER A 356 -8.75 -24.41 -29.87
N THR A 357 -8.15 -23.36 -29.31
CA THR A 357 -6.77 -23.40 -28.76
C THR A 357 -6.66 -24.36 -27.58
N PHE A 358 -7.66 -24.38 -26.70
CA PHE A 358 -7.70 -25.34 -25.60
C PHE A 358 -8.04 -26.75 -26.07
N GLY A 359 -8.89 -26.90 -27.09
CA GLY A 359 -9.16 -28.18 -27.74
C GLY A 359 -7.89 -28.83 -28.31
N GLU A 360 -7.13 -28.10 -29.14
CA GLU A 360 -5.86 -28.58 -29.70
C GLU A 360 -4.80 -28.89 -28.63
N PHE A 361 -4.89 -28.24 -27.46
CA PHE A 361 -4.03 -28.54 -26.33
C PHE A 361 -4.45 -29.86 -25.66
N LEU A 362 -5.74 -30.05 -25.40
CA LEU A 362 -6.28 -31.31 -24.85
C LEU A 362 -6.02 -32.51 -25.75
N ASP A 363 -6.06 -32.33 -27.07
CA ASP A 363 -5.75 -33.36 -28.07
C ASP A 363 -4.28 -33.85 -27.98
N LYS A 364 -3.39 -33.05 -27.40
CA LYS A 364 -1.96 -33.38 -27.23
C LYS A 364 -1.63 -33.99 -25.87
N LEU A 365 -2.57 -33.99 -24.93
CA LEU A 365 -2.35 -34.51 -23.58
C LEU A 365 -2.55 -36.02 -23.53
N GLU A 366 -1.67 -36.69 -22.79
CA GLU A 366 -1.83 -38.10 -22.43
C GLU A 366 -2.44 -38.21 -21.02
N GLY A 367 -3.34 -39.16 -20.80
CA GLY A 367 -4.02 -39.31 -19.50
C GLY A 367 -3.02 -39.46 -18.34
N GLY A 368 -3.18 -38.67 -17.28
CA GLY A 368 -2.33 -38.67 -16.08
C GLY A 368 -1.43 -37.44 -15.91
N GLU A 369 -1.40 -36.51 -16.87
CA GLU A 369 -0.62 -35.28 -16.76
C GLU A 369 -1.19 -34.30 -15.71
N SER A 370 -0.32 -33.51 -15.08
CA SER A 370 -0.73 -32.45 -14.15
C SER A 370 -0.94 -31.14 -14.88
N LEU A 371 -2.08 -30.50 -14.66
CA LEU A 371 -2.46 -29.23 -15.27
C LEU A 371 -2.67 -28.14 -14.22
N LEU A 372 -2.32 -26.91 -14.57
CA LEU A 372 -2.75 -25.70 -13.88
C LEU A 372 -4.02 -25.20 -14.56
N LEU A 373 -5.15 -25.32 -13.87
CA LEU A 373 -6.48 -25.04 -14.39
C LEU A 373 -7.14 -23.90 -13.60
N SER A 374 -7.75 -22.93 -14.29
CA SER A 374 -8.66 -21.95 -13.67
C SER A 374 -10.06 -22.15 -14.22
N VAL A 375 -11.05 -22.28 -13.33
CA VAL A 375 -12.42 -22.66 -13.67
C VAL A 375 -13.41 -21.64 -13.09
N GLU A 376 -14.28 -21.11 -13.94
CA GLU A 376 -15.40 -20.25 -13.52
C GLU A 376 -16.71 -21.06 -13.45
N PRO A 377 -17.39 -21.09 -12.29
CA PRO A 377 -18.69 -21.76 -12.18
C PRO A 377 -19.74 -21.13 -13.08
N GLY A 378 -20.47 -21.94 -13.86
CA GLY A 378 -21.53 -21.48 -14.76
C GLY A 378 -22.85 -22.22 -14.57
N GLU A 379 -23.97 -21.62 -14.99
CA GLU A 379 -25.32 -22.21 -14.87
C GLU A 379 -25.48 -23.57 -15.57
N LYS A 380 -24.62 -23.87 -16.55
CA LYS A 380 -24.65 -25.11 -17.35
C LYS A 380 -23.43 -26.01 -17.10
N GLY A 381 -22.68 -25.73 -16.05
CA GLY A 381 -21.41 -26.37 -15.74
C GLY A 381 -20.24 -25.39 -15.71
N ASP A 382 -19.15 -25.90 -15.18
CA ASP A 382 -17.88 -25.20 -14.97
C ASP A 382 -17.19 -24.87 -16.30
N ASN A 383 -16.75 -23.62 -16.47
CA ASN A 383 -16.09 -23.14 -17.69
C ASN A 383 -14.59 -22.92 -17.48
N ILE A 384 -13.77 -23.46 -18.37
CA ILE A 384 -12.31 -23.30 -18.31
C ILE A 384 -11.91 -21.89 -18.76
N LYS A 385 -11.15 -21.19 -17.92
CA LYS A 385 -10.59 -19.85 -18.20
C LYS A 385 -9.15 -19.90 -18.66
N THR A 386 -8.31 -20.63 -17.94
CA THR A 386 -6.91 -20.85 -18.27
C THR A 386 -6.59 -22.32 -18.05
N MET A 387 -5.66 -22.84 -18.86
CA MET A 387 -5.21 -24.22 -18.79
C MET A 387 -3.79 -24.29 -19.33
N GLU A 388 -2.86 -24.75 -18.51
CA GLU A 388 -1.45 -24.90 -18.83
C GLU A 388 -0.90 -26.19 -18.20
N LEU A 389 0.18 -26.75 -18.75
CA LEU A 389 0.88 -27.88 -18.12
C LEU A 389 1.54 -27.41 -16.82
N ALA A 390 1.37 -28.18 -15.74
CA ALA A 390 2.08 -27.91 -14.51
C ALA A 390 3.59 -28.15 -14.72
N PRO A 391 4.48 -27.29 -14.20
CA PRO A 391 5.91 -27.52 -14.29
C PRO A 391 6.27 -28.85 -13.58
N ASN A 392 6.99 -29.73 -14.27
CA ASN A 392 7.44 -31.01 -13.73
C ASN A 392 8.24 -30.77 -12.44
N ALA A 393 7.71 -31.22 -11.30
CA ALA A 393 8.45 -31.36 -10.06
C ALA A 393 9.43 -32.53 -10.18
N GLY A 394 10.48 -32.38 -10.99
CA GLY A 394 11.42 -33.45 -11.31
C GLY A 394 12.29 -33.11 -12.51
N GLY A 395 13.27 -32.23 -12.28
CA GLY A 395 14.36 -31.95 -13.22
C GLY A 395 15.67 -31.84 -12.45
N GLU A 396 16.20 -32.98 -11.99
CA GLU A 396 17.65 -33.12 -11.84
C GLU A 396 18.25 -33.22 -13.25
N ALA A 397 19.00 -32.19 -13.64
CA ALA A 397 20.16 -32.28 -14.54
C ALA A 397 20.99 -30.99 -14.42
#